data_AF-A0A0P6WTU6-F1
#
_entry.id   AF-A0A0P6WTU6-F1
#
_cell.length_a   1.000
_cell.length_b   1.000
_cell.length_c   1.000
_cell.angle_alpha   90.00
_cell.angle_beta   90.00
_cell.angle_gamma   90.00
#
_symmetry.space_group_name_H-M   'P 1'
#
loop_
_entity.id
_entity.type
_entity.pdbx_description
1 polymer ?
#
loop_
_entity_poly.entity_id
_entity_poly.type
_entity_poly.pdbx_seq_one_letter_code
_entity_poly.pdbx_strand_id
1 'polypeptide(L)'
;MTLETDLLALNQKLDALTAQVAYLTEQARLAQQERESRADLVDTAMPIAREAMDIVTRELEEVQEEIRMEDLLRLSKKLLRHVPQLEMLLDQLDSLSDLLATVGPISREMITKLTDLMDELDRKGYFAFARGGGRLVDNVVTSFTEEDVNRLSDNIVLILNTVKDMTQPEIMSFVRNTLLLAEEEVSQPVDTSMWSILRQMQDPAVRRGLALTLRILRAIGVQSVNGQPVQSSS
;
A
#
# COMPACT_ATOMS: atom_id res chain seq x y z
N MET A 1 -27.81 -72.81 -40.90
CA MET A 1 -27.40 -72.47 -39.52
C MET A 1 -26.26 -71.48 -39.42
N THR A 2 -25.53 -71.14 -40.51
CA THR A 2 -24.35 -70.24 -40.45
C THR A 2 -24.68 -68.74 -40.58
N LEU A 3 -25.73 -68.38 -41.33
CA LEU A 3 -26.13 -66.97 -41.54
C LEU A 3 -26.66 -66.27 -40.28
N GLU A 4 -27.41 -66.98 -39.42
CA GLU A 4 -27.91 -66.40 -38.17
C GLU A 4 -26.78 -66.16 -37.16
N THR A 5 -25.76 -67.02 -37.14
CA THR A 5 -24.60 -66.88 -36.26
C THR A 5 -23.71 -65.71 -36.70
N ASP A 6 -23.52 -65.53 -38.00
CA ASP A 6 -22.76 -64.39 -38.54
C ASP A 6 -23.47 -63.05 -38.31
N LEU A 7 -24.81 -63.00 -38.44
CA LEU A 7 -25.60 -61.81 -38.13
C LEU A 7 -25.53 -61.43 -36.65
N LEU A 8 -25.55 -62.41 -35.75
CA LEU A 8 -25.49 -62.18 -34.31
C LEU A 8 -24.10 -61.70 -33.88
N ALA A 9 -23.03 -62.26 -34.47
CA ALA A 9 -21.65 -61.82 -34.25
C ALA A 9 -21.40 -60.40 -34.80
N LEU A 10 -22.03 -60.04 -35.93
CA LEU A 10 -21.96 -58.69 -36.48
C LEU A 10 -22.67 -57.68 -35.58
N ASN A 11 -23.84 -58.04 -35.04
CA ASN A 11 -24.58 -57.17 -34.13
C ASN A 11 -23.79 -56.88 -32.84
N GLN A 12 -23.17 -57.90 -32.26
CA GLN A 12 -22.29 -57.73 -31.10
C GLN A 12 -21.09 -56.81 -31.37
N LYS A 13 -20.50 -56.89 -32.58
CA LYS A 13 -19.42 -55.99 -32.99
C LYS A 13 -19.92 -54.55 -33.20
N LEU A 14 -21.11 -54.38 -33.76
CA LEU A 14 -21.74 -53.07 -33.91
C LEU A 14 -22.07 -52.45 -32.55
N ASP A 15 -22.55 -53.22 -31.59
CA ASP A 15 -22.80 -52.76 -30.23
C ASP A 15 -21.50 -52.35 -29.52
N ALA A 16 -20.44 -53.16 -29.66
CA ALA A 16 -19.12 -52.84 -29.11
C ALA A 16 -18.51 -51.57 -29.74
N LEU A 17 -18.64 -51.40 -31.05
CA LEU A 17 -18.23 -50.18 -31.76
C LEU A 17 -19.07 -48.98 -31.32
N THR A 18 -20.38 -49.15 -31.14
CA THR A 18 -21.27 -48.08 -30.68
C THR A 18 -20.89 -47.62 -29.28
N ALA A 19 -20.59 -48.55 -28.38
CA ALA A 19 -20.11 -48.22 -27.03
C ALA A 19 -18.73 -47.52 -27.07
N GLN A 20 -17.82 -47.97 -27.93
CA GLN A 20 -16.50 -47.36 -28.06
C GLN A 20 -16.56 -45.96 -28.68
N VAL A 21 -17.41 -45.75 -29.68
CA VAL A 21 -17.66 -44.43 -30.29
C VAL A 21 -18.33 -43.51 -29.28
N ALA A 22 -19.30 -43.99 -28.48
CA ALA A 22 -19.92 -43.19 -27.43
C ALA A 22 -18.89 -42.73 -26.38
N TYR A 23 -18.00 -43.63 -25.95
CA TYR A 23 -16.91 -43.30 -25.03
C TYR A 23 -15.94 -42.27 -25.62
N LEU A 24 -15.50 -42.46 -26.86
CA LEU A 24 -14.60 -41.52 -27.55
C LEU A 24 -15.27 -40.16 -27.79
N THR A 25 -16.57 -40.15 -28.06
CA THR A 25 -17.35 -38.93 -28.26
C THR A 25 -17.44 -38.13 -26.96
N GLU A 26 -17.68 -38.79 -25.82
CA GLU A 26 -17.72 -38.10 -24.53
C GLU A 26 -16.33 -37.58 -24.12
N GLN A 27 -15.27 -38.35 -24.36
CA GLN A 27 -13.89 -37.90 -24.16
C GLN A 27 -13.54 -36.69 -25.03
N ALA A 28 -13.93 -36.71 -26.30
CA ALA A 28 -13.74 -35.58 -27.21
C ALA A 28 -14.51 -34.34 -26.76
N ARG A 29 -15.73 -34.52 -26.22
CA ARG A 29 -16.56 -33.42 -25.69
C ARG A 29 -15.92 -32.78 -24.45
N LEU A 30 -15.41 -33.58 -23.51
CA LEU A 30 -14.70 -33.10 -22.33
C LEU A 30 -13.41 -32.37 -22.71
N ALA A 31 -12.63 -32.94 -23.63
CA ALA A 31 -11.40 -32.31 -24.13
C ALA A 31 -11.68 -30.97 -24.84
N GLN A 32 -12.80 -30.86 -25.56
CA GLN A 32 -13.20 -29.63 -26.21
C GLN A 32 -13.59 -28.55 -25.20
N GLN A 33 -14.36 -28.90 -24.16
CA GLN A 33 -14.72 -27.97 -23.08
C GLN A 33 -13.48 -27.46 -22.32
N GLU A 34 -12.51 -28.34 -22.08
CA GLU A 34 -11.26 -27.94 -21.43
C GLU A 34 -10.45 -26.97 -22.29
N ARG A 35 -10.41 -27.19 -23.62
CA ARG A 35 -9.74 -26.28 -24.56
C ARG A 35 -10.40 -24.91 -24.61
N GLU A 36 -11.72 -24.85 -24.62
CA GLU A 36 -12.49 -23.59 -24.59
C GLU A 36 -12.22 -22.82 -23.30
N SER A 37 -12.30 -23.48 -22.14
CA SER A 37 -11.98 -22.86 -20.85
C SER A 37 -10.53 -22.36 -20.79
N ARG A 38 -9.57 -23.12 -21.33
CA ARG A 38 -8.16 -22.69 -21.42
C ARG A 38 -7.99 -21.51 -22.36
N ALA A 39 -8.68 -21.49 -23.49
CA ALA A 39 -8.64 -20.38 -24.45
C ALA A 39 -9.19 -19.10 -23.81
N ASP A 40 -10.32 -19.18 -23.10
CA ASP A 40 -10.91 -18.04 -22.38
C ASP A 40 -10.00 -17.51 -21.26
N LEU A 41 -9.36 -18.41 -20.51
CA LEU A 41 -8.38 -18.04 -19.48
C LEU A 41 -7.16 -17.35 -20.09
N VAL A 42 -6.63 -17.85 -21.20
CA VAL A 42 -5.52 -17.22 -21.92
C VAL A 42 -5.95 -15.85 -22.43
N ASP A 43 -7.12 -15.75 -23.06
CA ASP A 43 -7.61 -14.47 -23.61
C ASP A 43 -7.86 -13.43 -22.51
N THR A 44 -8.30 -13.86 -21.33
CA THR A 44 -8.52 -12.99 -20.16
C THR A 44 -7.22 -12.63 -19.43
N ALA A 45 -6.31 -13.59 -19.27
CA ALA A 45 -5.08 -13.39 -18.51
C ALA A 45 -4.00 -12.66 -19.33
N MET A 46 -4.00 -12.82 -20.64
CA MET A 46 -2.93 -12.28 -21.49
C MET A 46 -2.88 -10.74 -21.52
N PRO A 47 -4.01 -10.00 -21.51
CA PRO A 47 -4.01 -8.55 -21.32
C PRO A 47 -3.40 -8.13 -19.98
N ILE A 48 -3.76 -8.80 -18.88
CA ILE A 48 -3.23 -8.52 -17.53
C ILE A 48 -1.73 -8.78 -17.49
N ALA A 49 -1.28 -9.90 -18.08
CA ALA A 49 0.14 -10.23 -18.19
C ALA A 49 0.92 -9.19 -19.01
N ARG A 50 0.33 -8.70 -20.11
CA ARG A 50 0.93 -7.60 -20.91
C ARG A 50 1.01 -6.30 -20.11
N GLU A 51 -0.05 -5.92 -19.41
CA GLU A 51 -0.07 -4.70 -18.59
C GLU A 51 0.95 -4.77 -17.44
N ALA A 52 1.06 -5.93 -16.78
CA ALA A 52 2.07 -6.17 -15.77
C ALA A 52 3.50 -6.05 -16.33
N MET A 53 3.75 -6.61 -17.53
CA MET A 53 5.05 -6.50 -18.19
C MET A 53 5.35 -5.06 -18.63
N ASP A 54 4.36 -4.30 -19.07
CA ASP A 54 4.51 -2.87 -19.42
C ASP A 54 4.83 -2.03 -18.19
N ILE A 55 4.19 -2.30 -17.04
CA ILE A 55 4.52 -1.65 -15.77
C ILE A 55 5.96 -1.98 -15.38
N VAL A 56 6.32 -3.25 -15.36
CA VAL A 56 7.69 -3.68 -15.02
C VAL A 56 8.72 -3.04 -15.95
N THR A 57 8.44 -2.93 -17.25
CA THR A 57 9.35 -2.32 -18.22
C THR A 57 9.52 -0.82 -17.97
N ARG A 58 8.43 -0.11 -17.67
CA ARG A 58 8.45 1.33 -17.36
C ARG A 58 9.19 1.63 -16.06
N GLU A 59 8.92 0.87 -15.02
CA GLU A 59 9.57 1.01 -13.71
C GLU A 59 11.06 0.61 -13.81
N LEU A 60 11.41 -0.38 -14.62
CA LEU A 60 12.82 -0.72 -14.90
C LEU A 60 13.54 0.36 -15.71
N GLU A 61 12.86 1.10 -16.59
CA GLU A 61 13.42 2.27 -17.28
C GLU A 61 13.69 3.45 -16.33
N GLU A 62 12.81 3.70 -15.35
CA GLU A 62 13.05 4.71 -14.31
C GLU A 62 14.17 4.33 -13.35
N VAL A 63 14.36 3.03 -13.08
CA VAL A 63 15.35 2.52 -12.12
C VAL A 63 16.73 2.26 -12.75
N GLN A 64 16.90 2.46 -14.07
CA GLN A 64 18.18 2.26 -14.78
C GLN A 64 19.33 3.16 -14.28
N GLU A 65 19.05 4.29 -13.63
CA GLU A 65 20.10 5.17 -13.07
C GLU A 65 20.62 4.72 -11.68
N GLU A 66 19.92 3.81 -10.97
CA GLU A 66 20.26 3.42 -9.59
C GLU A 66 20.71 1.96 -9.43
N ILE A 67 20.43 1.07 -10.39
CA ILE A 67 20.88 -0.33 -10.31
C ILE A 67 22.34 -0.45 -10.77
N ARG A 68 23.25 -0.56 -9.80
CA ARG A 68 24.66 -0.89 -10.07
C ARG A 68 24.77 -2.37 -10.42
N MET A 69 25.63 -2.69 -11.39
CA MET A 69 25.89 -4.07 -11.81
C MET A 69 26.36 -4.97 -10.64
N GLU A 70 26.99 -4.38 -9.63
CA GLU A 70 27.43 -5.04 -8.40
C GLU A 70 26.26 -5.50 -7.51
N ASP A 71 25.14 -4.79 -7.52
CA ASP A 71 23.96 -5.10 -6.71
C ASP A 71 23.13 -6.21 -7.35
N LEU A 72 23.04 -6.24 -8.69
CA LEU A 72 22.49 -7.38 -9.43
C LEU A 72 23.31 -8.66 -9.21
N LEU A 73 24.63 -8.53 -9.12
CA LEU A 73 25.53 -9.67 -8.90
C LEU A 73 25.47 -10.17 -7.44
N ARG A 74 25.23 -9.27 -6.48
CA ARG A 74 24.95 -9.63 -5.07
C ARG A 74 23.58 -10.29 -4.92
N LEU A 75 22.55 -9.75 -5.56
CA LEU A 75 21.19 -10.30 -5.52
C LEU A 75 21.16 -11.70 -6.16
N SER A 76 21.75 -11.87 -7.34
CA SER A 76 21.84 -13.18 -8.00
C SER A 76 22.60 -14.20 -7.16
N LYS A 77 23.74 -13.84 -6.56
CA LYS A 77 24.45 -14.71 -5.61
C LYS A 77 23.61 -15.05 -4.38
N LYS A 78 22.86 -14.10 -3.84
CA LYS A 78 21.99 -14.29 -2.67
C LYS A 78 20.82 -15.24 -3.01
N LEU A 79 20.19 -15.06 -4.16
CA LEU A 79 19.14 -15.95 -4.68
C LEU A 79 19.69 -17.37 -4.91
N LEU A 80 20.82 -17.51 -5.60
CA LEU A 80 21.49 -18.80 -5.85
C LEU A 80 21.84 -19.52 -4.54
N ARG A 81 22.30 -18.78 -3.53
CA ARG A 81 22.60 -19.33 -2.20
C ARG A 81 21.35 -19.77 -1.45
N HIS A 82 20.18 -19.20 -1.79
CA HIS A 82 18.90 -19.52 -1.18
C HIS A 82 18.04 -20.51 -1.97
N VAL A 83 18.52 -21.02 -3.11
CA VAL A 83 17.83 -22.05 -3.91
C VAL A 83 17.42 -23.27 -3.08
N PRO A 84 18.25 -23.83 -2.19
CA PRO A 84 17.82 -24.98 -1.38
C PRO A 84 16.66 -24.66 -0.43
N GLN A 85 16.58 -23.43 0.09
CA GLN A 85 15.43 -23.01 0.90
C GLN A 85 14.19 -22.76 0.03
N LEU A 86 14.36 -22.30 -1.22
CA LEU A 86 13.27 -22.15 -2.18
C LEU A 86 12.72 -23.52 -2.63
N GLU A 87 13.59 -24.50 -2.84
CA GLU A 87 13.21 -25.90 -3.12
C GLU A 87 12.41 -26.49 -1.96
N MET A 88 12.87 -26.31 -0.72
CA MET A 88 12.09 -26.75 0.46
C MET A 88 10.71 -26.10 0.57
N LEU A 89 10.56 -24.84 0.14
CA LEU A 89 9.27 -24.15 0.10
C LEU A 89 8.38 -24.67 -1.04
N LEU A 90 8.98 -24.97 -2.20
CA LEU A 90 8.29 -25.58 -3.34
C LEU A 90 7.80 -27.01 -3.01
N ASP A 91 8.63 -27.80 -2.33
CA ASP A 91 8.26 -29.14 -1.83
C ASP A 91 7.11 -29.06 -0.81
N GLN A 92 7.06 -27.99 -0.02
CA GLN A 92 5.92 -27.73 0.88
C GLN A 92 4.66 -27.28 0.13
N LEU A 93 4.79 -26.55 -0.99
CA LEU A 93 3.66 -26.16 -1.83
C LEU A 93 3.01 -27.37 -2.52
N ASP A 94 3.78 -28.39 -2.89
CA ASP A 94 3.23 -29.66 -3.39
C ASP A 94 2.34 -30.34 -2.32
N SER A 95 2.74 -30.28 -1.05
CA SER A 95 1.90 -30.78 0.06
C SER A 95 0.64 -29.93 0.31
N LEU A 96 0.68 -28.65 -0.02
CA LEU A 96 -0.49 -27.75 0.07
C LEU A 96 -1.49 -28.01 -1.07
N SER A 97 -1.03 -28.42 -2.25
CA SER A 97 -1.89 -28.85 -3.35
C SER A 97 -2.72 -30.09 -2.97
N ASP A 98 -2.10 -31.08 -2.34
CA ASP A 98 -2.80 -32.26 -1.80
C ASP A 98 -3.78 -31.90 -0.66
N LEU A 99 -3.43 -30.90 0.16
CA LEU A 99 -4.31 -30.35 1.19
C LEU A 99 -5.52 -29.63 0.56
N LEU A 100 -5.31 -28.79 -0.46
CA LEU A 100 -6.35 -28.07 -1.20
C LEU A 100 -7.33 -29.01 -1.90
N ALA A 101 -6.84 -30.11 -2.48
CA ALA A 101 -7.67 -31.16 -3.08
C ALA A 101 -8.55 -31.88 -2.04
N THR A 102 -8.08 -31.97 -0.79
CA THR A 102 -8.77 -32.69 0.29
C THR A 102 -9.73 -31.78 1.11
N VAL A 103 -9.54 -30.46 1.05
CA VAL A 103 -10.17 -29.45 1.94
C VAL A 103 -11.31 -28.66 1.26
N GLY A 104 -11.82 -29.16 0.12
CA GLY A 104 -12.89 -28.53 -0.68
C GLY A 104 -14.05 -27.88 0.12
N PRO A 105 -14.60 -28.50 1.20
CA PRO A 105 -15.66 -27.90 2.01
C PRO A 105 -15.21 -26.75 2.95
N ILE A 106 -14.00 -26.82 3.50
CA ILE A 106 -13.46 -25.82 4.45
C ILE A 106 -12.95 -24.57 3.72
N SER A 107 -12.61 -24.71 2.43
CA SER A 107 -12.17 -23.58 1.58
C SER A 107 -13.17 -22.43 1.57
N ARG A 108 -14.49 -22.73 1.55
CA ARG A 108 -15.54 -21.71 1.48
C ARG A 108 -15.55 -20.83 2.73
N GLU A 109 -15.46 -21.44 3.91
CA GLU A 109 -15.48 -20.70 5.18
C GLU A 109 -14.18 -19.91 5.42
N MET A 110 -13.05 -20.46 4.96
CA MET A 110 -11.77 -19.74 4.97
C MET A 110 -11.77 -18.54 4.02
N ILE A 111 -12.30 -18.70 2.80
CA ILE A 111 -12.42 -17.62 1.82
C ILE A 111 -13.33 -16.53 2.37
N THR A 112 -14.47 -16.87 2.98
CA THR A 112 -15.36 -15.88 3.60
C THR A 112 -14.65 -15.10 4.70
N LYS A 113 -13.93 -15.78 5.62
CA LYS A 113 -13.16 -15.11 6.68
C LYS A 113 -12.06 -14.21 6.13
N LEU A 114 -11.42 -14.61 5.03
CA LEU A 114 -10.39 -13.80 4.38
C LEU A 114 -11.01 -12.55 3.74
N THR A 115 -12.16 -12.70 3.07
CA THR A 115 -12.92 -11.57 2.53
C THR A 115 -13.35 -10.61 3.63
N ASP A 116 -13.90 -11.12 4.75
CA ASP A 116 -14.31 -10.28 5.88
C ASP A 116 -13.12 -9.51 6.49
N LEU A 117 -11.96 -10.16 6.62
CA LEU A 117 -10.71 -9.53 7.06
C LEU A 117 -10.24 -8.45 6.08
N MET A 118 -10.26 -8.73 4.78
CA MET A 118 -9.88 -7.76 3.76
C MET A 118 -10.83 -6.55 3.74
N ASP A 119 -12.13 -6.80 3.90
CA ASP A 119 -13.16 -5.76 3.95
C ASP A 119 -13.03 -4.91 5.23
N GLU A 120 -12.69 -5.53 6.37
CA GLU A 120 -12.38 -4.81 7.61
C GLU A 120 -11.13 -3.94 7.48
N LEU A 121 -10.08 -4.44 6.82
CA LEU A 121 -8.85 -3.68 6.56
C LEU A 121 -9.10 -2.51 5.60
N ASP A 122 -9.90 -2.71 4.56
CA ASP A 122 -10.26 -1.64 3.62
C ASP A 122 -11.10 -0.56 4.31
N ARG A 123 -12.12 -0.97 5.08
CA ARG A 123 -12.98 -0.06 5.85
C ARG A 123 -12.21 0.73 6.91
N LYS A 124 -11.18 0.15 7.51
CA LYS A 124 -10.25 0.86 8.42
C LYS A 124 -9.22 1.72 7.68
N GLY A 125 -9.20 1.68 6.34
CA GLY A 125 -8.36 2.53 5.51
C GLY A 125 -6.92 2.03 5.31
N TYR A 126 -6.61 0.78 5.68
CA TYR A 126 -5.25 0.25 5.56
C TYR A 126 -4.76 0.20 4.11
N PHE A 127 -5.63 -0.13 3.14
CA PHE A 127 -5.26 -0.12 1.72
C PHE A 127 -5.07 1.29 1.15
N ALA A 128 -5.87 2.26 1.58
CA ALA A 128 -5.69 3.66 1.22
C ALA A 128 -4.37 4.20 1.79
N PHE A 129 -4.08 3.87 3.05
CA PHE A 129 -2.82 4.20 3.70
C PHE A 129 -1.62 3.53 3.02
N ALA A 130 -1.68 2.24 2.69
CA ALA A 130 -0.58 1.53 2.01
C ALA A 130 -0.29 2.11 0.62
N ARG A 131 -1.33 2.38 -0.18
CA ARG A 131 -1.21 3.02 -1.51
C ARG A 131 -0.68 4.46 -1.43
N GLY A 132 -1.09 5.22 -0.41
CA GLY A 132 -0.56 6.56 -0.15
C GLY A 132 0.88 6.52 0.38
N GLY A 133 1.17 5.51 1.22
CA GLY A 133 2.45 5.28 1.87
C GLY A 133 3.57 4.95 0.91
N GLY A 134 3.30 4.18 -0.16
CA GLY A 134 4.32 3.88 -1.18
C GLY A 134 4.96 5.13 -1.78
N ARG A 135 4.15 6.10 -2.20
CA ARG A 135 4.64 7.39 -2.73
C ARG A 135 5.32 8.24 -1.66
N LEU A 136 4.87 8.17 -0.41
CA LEU A 136 5.54 8.89 0.69
C LEU A 136 6.91 8.28 0.99
N VAL A 137 7.02 6.95 1.03
CA VAL A 137 8.27 6.23 1.26
C VAL A 137 9.26 6.51 0.13
N ASP A 138 8.81 6.47 -1.12
CA ASP A 138 9.65 6.74 -2.28
C ASP A 138 10.19 8.18 -2.31
N ASN A 139 9.33 9.17 -2.06
CA ASN A 139 9.74 10.56 -1.90
C ASN A 139 10.65 10.77 -0.69
N VAL A 140 10.45 10.01 0.40
CA VAL A 140 11.29 10.11 1.60
C VAL A 140 12.67 9.48 1.34
N VAL A 141 12.75 8.32 0.71
CA VAL A 141 14.02 7.63 0.41
C VAL A 141 14.86 8.40 -0.62
N THR A 142 14.23 9.04 -1.61
CA THR A 142 14.93 9.85 -2.61
C THR A 142 15.38 11.21 -2.09
N SER A 143 14.68 11.77 -1.09
CA SER A 143 14.95 13.12 -0.58
C SER A 143 15.70 13.17 0.74
N PHE A 144 15.76 12.07 1.49
CA PHE A 144 16.30 12.02 2.85
C PHE A 144 17.33 10.91 3.00
N THR A 145 18.38 11.18 3.78
CA THR A 145 19.40 10.17 4.08
C THR A 145 18.89 9.15 5.10
N GLU A 146 19.57 8.00 5.25
CA GLU A 146 19.22 6.98 6.25
C GLU A 146 19.14 7.55 7.68
N GLU A 147 20.01 8.51 8.00
CA GLU A 147 20.01 9.20 9.29
C GLU A 147 18.80 10.12 9.46
N ASP A 148 18.37 10.80 8.40
CA ASP A 148 17.17 11.63 8.40
C ASP A 148 15.90 10.78 8.57
N VAL A 149 15.83 9.61 7.93
CA VAL A 149 14.71 8.67 8.06
C VAL A 149 14.59 8.13 9.48
N ASN A 150 15.71 7.78 10.12
CA ASN A 150 15.70 7.34 11.52
C ASN A 150 15.22 8.44 12.47
N ARG A 151 15.73 9.67 12.30
CA ARG A 151 15.26 10.83 13.10
C ARG A 151 13.79 11.13 12.88
N LEU A 152 13.31 10.97 11.64
CA LEU A 152 11.90 11.12 11.32
C LEU A 152 11.07 10.03 11.97
N SER A 153 11.48 8.75 11.89
CA SER A 153 10.79 7.62 12.51
C SER A 153 10.60 7.82 14.02
N ASP A 154 11.65 8.25 14.72
CA ASP A 154 11.60 8.47 16.16
C ASP A 154 10.65 9.62 16.56
N ASN A 155 10.43 10.58 15.65
CA ASN A 155 9.65 11.78 15.91
C ASN A 155 8.36 11.88 15.09
N ILE A 156 8.01 10.87 14.30
CA ILE A 156 6.89 10.95 13.34
C ILE A 156 5.57 11.18 14.06
N VAL A 157 5.37 10.55 15.23
CA VAL A 157 4.17 10.72 16.05
C VAL A 157 4.08 12.15 16.59
N LEU A 158 5.19 12.75 17.02
CA LEU A 158 5.23 14.14 17.48
C LEU A 158 4.90 15.09 16.34
N ILE A 159 5.50 14.87 15.16
CA ILE A 159 5.27 15.70 13.97
C ILE A 159 3.80 15.61 13.53
N LEU A 160 3.24 14.40 13.43
CA LEU A 160 1.84 14.20 13.05
C LEU A 160 0.87 14.83 14.04
N ASN A 161 1.12 14.70 15.34
CA ASN A 161 0.32 15.39 16.36
C ASN A 161 0.48 16.91 16.29
N THR A 162 1.69 17.41 16.04
CA THR A 162 1.92 18.86 15.87
C THR A 162 1.18 19.40 14.67
N VAL A 163 1.25 18.72 13.52
CA VAL A 163 0.49 19.11 12.31
C VAL A 163 -1.00 19.07 12.60
N LYS A 164 -1.50 17.99 13.22
CA LYS A 164 -2.89 17.89 13.65
C LYS A 164 -3.30 19.08 14.53
N ASP A 165 -2.47 19.44 15.51
CA ASP A 165 -2.72 20.54 16.43
C ASP A 165 -2.69 21.90 15.74
N MET A 166 -1.78 22.11 14.78
CA MET A 166 -1.73 23.33 13.95
C MET A 166 -2.91 23.43 12.99
N THR A 167 -3.46 22.30 12.53
CA THR A 167 -4.64 22.26 11.65
C THR A 167 -5.97 22.36 12.41
N GLN A 168 -5.95 22.49 13.75
CA GLN A 168 -7.17 22.69 14.52
C GLN A 168 -7.90 23.97 14.06
N PRO A 169 -9.25 23.96 14.02
CA PRO A 169 -10.05 25.07 13.50
C PRO A 169 -9.72 26.42 14.14
N GLU A 170 -9.41 26.43 15.43
CA GLU A 170 -9.11 27.62 16.22
C GLU A 170 -7.80 28.28 15.74
N ILE A 171 -6.77 27.48 15.48
CA ILE A 171 -5.46 27.94 14.99
C ILE A 171 -5.58 28.44 13.55
N MET A 172 -6.27 27.68 12.69
CA MET A 172 -6.51 28.05 11.29
C MET A 172 -7.32 29.35 11.17
N SER A 173 -8.36 29.50 12.00
CA SER A 173 -9.15 30.72 12.14
C SER A 173 -8.29 31.90 12.53
N PHE A 174 -7.45 31.74 13.57
CA PHE A 174 -6.56 32.79 14.04
C PHE A 174 -5.59 33.24 12.94
N VAL A 175 -4.88 32.29 12.31
CA VAL A 175 -3.92 32.59 11.23
C VAL A 175 -4.60 33.31 10.07
N ARG A 176 -5.76 32.81 9.61
CA ARG A 176 -6.50 33.42 8.50
C ARG A 176 -6.96 34.83 8.83
N ASN A 177 -7.51 35.05 10.02
CA ASN A 177 -8.00 36.36 10.44
C ASN A 177 -6.84 37.35 10.60
N THR A 178 -5.70 36.92 11.16
CA THR A 178 -4.51 37.76 11.27
C THR A 178 -3.94 38.13 9.91
N LEU A 179 -3.91 37.20 8.95
CA LEU A 179 -3.41 37.47 7.60
C LEU A 179 -4.25 38.52 6.88
N LEU A 180 -5.59 38.40 6.96
CA LEU A 180 -6.52 39.37 6.36
C LEU A 180 -6.35 40.77 6.96
N LEU A 181 -6.23 40.87 8.29
CA LEU A 181 -6.01 42.13 8.98
C LEU A 181 -4.63 42.73 8.67
N ALA A 182 -3.60 41.88 8.55
CA ALA A 182 -2.25 42.32 8.23
C ALA A 182 -2.12 42.81 6.79
N GLU A 183 -2.74 42.14 5.81
CA GLU A 183 -2.76 42.62 4.42
C GLU A 183 -3.44 44.00 4.30
N GLU A 184 -4.54 44.20 5.03
CA GLU A 184 -5.27 45.47 5.04
C GLU A 184 -4.47 46.60 5.73
N GLU A 185 -3.81 46.32 6.87
CA GLU A 185 -3.00 47.28 7.62
C GLU A 185 -1.64 47.61 6.94
N VAL A 186 -0.97 46.63 6.31
CA VAL A 186 0.31 46.84 5.60
C VAL A 186 0.15 47.79 4.41
N SER A 187 -1.06 47.91 3.86
CA SER A 187 -1.37 48.85 2.79
C SER A 187 -1.51 50.31 3.26
N GLN A 188 -1.61 50.55 4.57
CA GLN A 188 -1.75 51.89 5.14
C GLN A 188 -0.38 52.47 5.55
N PRO A 189 -0.14 53.78 5.34
CA PRO A 189 1.10 54.41 5.76
C PRO A 189 1.20 54.43 7.29
N VAL A 190 2.25 53.82 7.83
CA VAL A 190 2.52 53.79 9.27
C VAL A 190 3.10 55.12 9.72
N ASP A 191 2.42 55.84 10.61
CA ASP A 191 2.95 57.06 11.22
C ASP A 191 3.95 56.69 12.33
N THR A 192 5.24 56.81 12.01
CA THR A 192 6.37 56.41 12.88
C THR A 192 6.81 57.50 13.86
N SER A 193 6.04 58.58 14.03
CA SER A 193 6.41 59.64 14.97
C SER A 193 6.43 59.13 16.42
N MET A 194 7.44 59.52 17.22
CA MET A 194 7.59 59.06 18.61
C MET A 194 6.34 59.30 19.47
N TRP A 195 5.63 60.40 19.21
CA TRP A 195 4.38 60.73 19.93
C TRP A 195 3.21 59.85 19.49
N SER A 196 3.11 59.52 18.20
CA SER A 196 2.11 58.57 17.68
C SER A 196 2.27 57.20 18.33
N ILE A 197 3.50 56.68 18.43
CA ILE A 197 3.78 55.40 19.08
C ILE A 197 3.37 55.42 20.56
N LEU A 198 3.72 56.48 21.30
CA LEU A 198 3.32 56.62 22.71
C LEU A 198 1.80 56.68 22.88
N ARG A 199 1.09 57.29 21.94
CA ARG A 199 -0.39 57.33 21.91
C ARG A 199 -0.97 55.96 21.59
N GLN A 200 -0.41 55.22 20.64
CA GLN A 200 -0.83 53.86 20.28
C GLN A 200 -0.67 52.88 21.46
N MET A 201 0.38 53.03 22.29
CA MET A 201 0.56 52.24 23.51
C MET A 201 -0.52 52.48 24.59
N GLN A 202 -1.33 53.54 24.46
CA GLN A 202 -2.48 53.78 25.34
C GLN A 202 -3.74 53.04 24.88
N ASP A 203 -3.75 52.50 23.66
CA ASP A 203 -4.88 51.74 23.13
C ASP A 203 -5.12 50.45 23.94
N PRO A 204 -6.36 50.18 24.41
CA PRO A 204 -6.70 48.96 25.14
C PRO A 204 -6.38 47.67 24.39
N ALA A 205 -6.53 47.64 23.05
CA ALA A 205 -6.24 46.48 22.22
C ALA A 205 -4.73 46.20 22.16
N VAL A 206 -3.90 47.24 21.96
CA VAL A 206 -2.43 47.13 21.96
C VAL A 206 -1.94 46.63 23.33
N ARG A 207 -2.47 47.19 24.42
CA ARG A 207 -2.14 46.75 25.78
C ARG A 207 -2.52 45.29 26.04
N ARG A 208 -3.68 44.84 25.56
CA ARG A 208 -4.10 43.43 25.65
C ARG A 208 -3.17 42.53 24.85
N GLY A 209 -2.78 42.92 23.63
CA GLY A 209 -1.81 42.19 22.81
C GLY A 209 -0.44 42.07 23.49
N LEU A 210 0.09 43.17 24.04
CA LEU A 210 1.34 43.18 24.81
C LEU A 210 1.25 42.31 26.08
N ALA A 211 0.13 42.33 26.79
CA ALA A 211 -0.06 41.48 27.96
C ALA A 211 -0.10 39.97 27.60
N LEU A 212 -0.74 39.62 26.48
CA LEU A 212 -0.80 38.25 25.97
C LEU A 212 0.58 37.75 25.52
N THR A 213 1.31 38.56 24.74
CA THR A 213 2.68 38.21 24.31
C THR A 213 3.62 38.01 25.50
N LEU A 214 3.56 38.88 26.51
CA LEU A 214 4.32 38.72 27.75
C LEU A 214 3.93 37.44 28.52
N ARG A 215 2.66 37.05 28.51
CA ARG A 215 2.20 35.78 29.11
C ARG A 215 2.72 34.56 28.36
N ILE A 216 2.73 34.60 27.03
CA ILE A 216 3.29 33.52 26.19
C ILE A 216 4.81 33.43 26.43
N LEU A 217 5.53 34.54 26.42
CA LEU A 217 6.97 34.58 26.73
C LEU A 217 7.25 33.99 28.12
N ARG A 218 6.43 34.31 29.12
CA ARG A 218 6.54 33.73 30.46
C ARG A 218 6.32 32.21 30.44
N ALA A 219 5.33 31.71 29.69
CA ALA A 219 5.04 30.28 29.58
C ALA A 219 6.18 29.51 28.89
N ILE A 220 6.82 30.11 27.88
CA ILE A 220 8.01 29.55 27.21
C ILE A 220 9.20 29.54 28.17
N GLY A 221 9.42 30.64 28.89
CA GLY A 221 10.50 30.75 29.88
C GLY A 221 10.41 29.67 30.97
N VAL A 222 9.20 29.40 31.48
CA VAL A 222 8.99 28.33 32.49
C VAL A 222 9.25 26.93 31.92
N GLN A 223 8.89 26.65 30.66
CA GLN A 223 9.17 25.37 30.02
C GLN A 223 10.66 25.14 29.75
N SER A 224 11.40 26.20 29.36
CA SER A 224 12.85 26.11 29.13
C SER A 224 13.66 25.74 30.38
N VAL A 225 13.13 26.04 31.57
CA VAL A 225 13.75 25.71 32.87
C VAL A 225 13.47 24.25 33.29
N ASN A 226 12.36 23.66 32.80
CA ASN A 226 11.96 22.29 33.16
C ASN A 226 12.48 21.21 32.19
N GLY A 227 13.22 21.59 31.14
CA GLY A 227 13.76 20.69 30.11
C GLY A 227 15.09 20.01 30.44
N GLN A 228 15.42 19.76 31.72
CA GLN A 228 16.59 18.93 32.04
C GLN A 228 16.29 17.45 31.72
N PRO A 229 17.15 16.74 30.98
CA PRO A 229 16.98 15.31 30.77
C PRO A 229 17.10 14.59 32.11
N VAL A 230 16.12 13.76 32.43
CA VAL A 230 16.21 12.80 33.53
C VAL A 230 17.37 11.87 33.21
N GLN A 231 18.53 12.11 33.83
CA GLN A 231 19.63 11.15 33.86
C GLN A 231 19.13 9.94 34.65
N SER A 232 18.97 8.81 33.96
CA SER A 232 18.80 7.50 34.57
C SER A 232 20.10 7.12 35.27
N SER A 233 20.11 7.25 36.59
CA SER A 233 21.15 6.70 37.46
C SER A 233 20.90 5.19 37.66
N SER A 234 21.91 4.40 37.27
CA SER A 234 22.33 3.07 37.76
C SER A 234 21.31 1.93 37.83
#